data_AF-A0A8S2PM52-F1
#
_entry.id   AF-A0A8S2PM52-F1
#
_cell.length_a   1.000
_cell.length_b   1.000
_cell.length_c   1.000
_cell.angle_alpha   90.00
_cell.angle_beta   90.00
_cell.angle_gamma   90.00
#
_symmetry.space_group_name_H-M   'P 1'
#
loop_
_entity.id
_entity.type
_entity.pdbx_description
1 polymer ?
#
loop_
_entity_poly.entity_id
_entity_poly.type
_entity_poly.pdbx_seq_one_letter_code
_entity_poly.pdbx_strand_id
1 'polypeptide(L)'
;IVYGKGSYFSASAEYSHTYAKSNSFGERHMFLAKVLIGKSTIGNPSMKVPPAGYDSTTDGKNIFVTYHDAQAYAEYLIVYK
;
A
#
# COMPACT_ATOMS: atom_id res chain seq x y z
N ILE A 1 6.79 -8.44 -4.64
CA ILE A 1 5.85 -7.57 -5.40
C ILE A 1 4.91 -8.51 -6.15
N VAL A 2 3.74 -8.80 -5.58
CA VAL A 2 2.89 -9.91 -6.03
C VAL A 2 1.63 -9.42 -6.76
N TYR A 3 1.19 -8.19 -6.52
CA TYR A 3 -0.13 -7.71 -6.93
C TYR A 3 -0.11 -6.46 -7.82
N GLY A 4 1.06 -6.10 -8.36
CA GLY A 4 1.24 -4.94 -9.24
C GLY A 4 2.49 -4.13 -8.91
N LYS A 5 2.96 -3.31 -9.85
CA LYS A 5 4.12 -2.43 -9.70
C LYS A 5 3.65 -1.03 -9.33
N GLY A 6 3.26 -0.87 -8.07
CA GLY A 6 2.79 0.39 -7.52
C GLY A 6 3.05 0.50 -6.03
N SER A 7 2.37 1.43 -5.36
CA SER A 7 2.50 1.66 -3.92
C SER A 7 1.51 0.79 -3.15
N TYR A 8 2.00 0.04 -2.16
CA TYR A 8 1.21 -0.94 -1.42
C TYR A 8 0.73 -0.35 -0.09
N PHE A 9 -0.55 -0.51 0.19
CA PHE A 9 -1.21 -0.09 1.42
C PHE A 9 -1.97 -1.24 2.05
N SER A 10 -2.11 -1.23 3.37
CA SER A 10 -2.92 -2.18 4.11
C SER A 10 -3.82 -1.47 5.11
N ALA A 11 -5.04 -1.98 5.28
CA ALA A 11 -5.93 -1.56 6.36
C ALA A 11 -5.51 -2.12 7.73
N SER A 12 -4.59 -3.10 7.76
CA SER A 12 -4.05 -3.67 9.00
C SER A 12 -2.68 -3.06 9.31
N ALA A 13 -2.59 -2.40 10.47
CA ALA A 13 -1.31 -1.91 10.98
C ALA A 13 -0.35 -3.06 11.31
N GLU A 14 -0.87 -4.20 11.78
CA GLU A 14 -0.07 -5.41 12.02
C GLU A 14 0.55 -5.95 10.73
N TYR A 15 -0.23 -5.96 9.63
CA TYR A 15 0.31 -6.35 8.32
C TYR A 15 1.39 -5.37 7.85
N SER A 16 1.12 -4.07 7.94
CA SER A 16 2.08 -3.02 7.57
C SER A 16 3.35 -3.07 8.43
N HIS A 17 3.27 -3.46 9.71
CA HIS A 17 4.42 -3.61 10.60
C HIS A 17 5.47 -4.58 10.05
N THR A 18 5.04 -5.66 9.37
CA THR A 18 5.96 -6.63 8.76
C THR A 18 6.87 -6.01 7.69
N TYR A 19 6.49 -4.84 7.14
CA TYR A 19 7.27 -4.07 6.17
C TYR A 19 8.00 -2.87 6.80
N ALA A 20 7.56 -2.40 7.97
CA ALA A 20 8.17 -1.29 8.70
C ALA A 20 9.46 -1.74 9.43
N LYS A 21 10.55 -1.87 8.68
CA LYS A 21 11.86 -2.28 9.21
C LYS A 21 12.38 -1.29 10.26
N SER A 22 12.97 -1.81 11.31
CA SER A 22 13.66 -1.01 12.32
C SER A 22 14.93 -0.38 11.74
N ASN A 23 15.15 0.90 12.03
CA ASN A 23 16.40 1.60 11.75
C ASN A 23 17.50 1.22 12.77
N SER A 24 18.67 1.85 12.68
CA SER A 24 19.81 1.63 13.59
C SER A 24 19.51 1.98 15.05
N PHE A 25 18.48 2.77 15.33
CA PHE A 25 18.03 3.17 16.67
C PHE A 25 16.88 2.30 17.20
N GLY A 26 16.49 1.26 16.45
CA GLY A 26 15.38 0.37 16.78
C GLY A 26 14.00 0.96 16.50
N GLU A 27 13.92 2.08 15.80
CA GLU A 27 12.65 2.74 15.48
C GLU A 27 12.11 2.29 14.13
N ARG A 28 10.80 2.21 14.04
CA ARG A 28 10.02 1.83 12.86
C ARG A 28 9.17 3.01 12.44
N HIS A 29 8.95 3.09 11.13
CA HIS A 29 8.26 4.20 10.50
C HIS A 29 7.08 3.65 9.69
N MET A 30 5.88 4.15 9.96
CA MET A 30 4.67 3.76 9.25
C MET A 30 3.87 4.99 8.86
N PHE A 31 3.51 5.11 7.58
CA PHE A 31 2.56 6.12 7.14
C PHE A 31 1.13 5.65 7.41
N LEU A 32 0.33 6.52 8.02
CA LEU A 32 -1.12 6.45 7.95
C LEU A 32 -1.56 7.41 6.85
N ALA A 33 -2.20 6.88 5.81
CA ALA A 33 -2.56 7.62 4.62
C ALA A 33 -4.05 7.49 4.29
N LYS A 34 -4.62 8.57 3.74
CA LYS A 34 -5.92 8.53 3.05
C LYS A 34 -5.65 8.12 1.60
N VAL A 35 -6.27 7.03 1.17
CA VAL A 35 -5.99 6.43 -0.15
C VAL A 35 -7.28 6.31 -0.95
N LEU A 36 -7.26 6.81 -2.18
CA LEU A 36 -8.35 6.68 -3.15
C LEU A 36 -8.27 5.31 -3.84
N ILE A 37 -8.85 4.29 -3.21
CA ILE A 37 -8.82 2.90 -3.71
C ILE A 37 -9.69 2.72 -4.97
N GLY A 38 -10.85 3.39 -5.02
CA GLY A 38 -11.80 3.25 -6.13
C GLY A 38 -12.23 1.80 -6.34
N LYS A 39 -12.39 1.41 -7.61
CA LYS A 39 -12.74 0.04 -8.00
C LYS A 39 -11.48 -0.82 -8.10
N SER A 40 -11.41 -1.87 -7.30
CA SER A 40 -10.24 -2.77 -7.25
C SER A 40 -10.47 -4.08 -8.00
N THR A 41 -9.40 -4.67 -8.53
CA THR A 41 -9.39 -6.04 -9.07
C THR A 41 -8.19 -6.85 -8.55
N ILE A 42 -8.19 -8.17 -8.73
CA ILE A 42 -7.05 -9.01 -8.34
C ILE A 42 -5.81 -8.61 -9.15
N GLY A 43 -4.73 -8.29 -8.44
CA GLY A 43 -3.47 -7.88 -9.04
C GLY A 43 -2.55 -9.03 -9.42
N ASN A 44 -1.59 -8.76 -10.30
CA ASN A 44 -0.49 -9.67 -10.59
C ASN A 44 0.85 -8.91 -10.74
N PRO A 45 2.01 -9.59 -10.66
CA PRO A 45 3.32 -8.93 -10.62
C PRO A 45 3.71 -8.15 -11.88
N SER A 46 3.08 -8.45 -13.02
CA SER A 46 3.40 -7.83 -14.31
C SER A 46 2.70 -6.48 -14.53
N MET A 47 1.63 -6.21 -13.79
CA MET A 47 0.79 -5.01 -13.94
C MET A 47 1.57 -3.75 -13.56
N LYS A 48 1.63 -2.79 -14.49
CA LYS A 48 2.19 -1.44 -14.26
C LYS A 48 1.11 -0.36 -14.09
N VAL A 49 -0.12 -0.69 -14.47
CA VAL A 49 -1.33 0.11 -14.37
C VAL A 49 -2.48 -0.87 -14.07
N PRO A 50 -3.58 -0.42 -13.44
CA PRO A 50 -4.74 -1.28 -13.25
C PRO A 50 -5.38 -1.62 -14.61
N PRO A 51 -6.08 -2.76 -14.74
CA PRO A 51 -6.89 -3.06 -15.92
C PRO A 51 -7.95 -1.99 -16.20
N ALA A 52 -8.41 -1.88 -17.45
CA ALA A 52 -9.39 -0.88 -17.85
C ALA A 52 -10.66 -0.95 -16.97
N GLY A 53 -11.09 0.21 -16.47
CA GLY A 53 -12.26 0.33 -15.59
C GLY A 53 -12.00 -0.06 -14.13
N TYR A 54 -10.75 -0.13 -13.70
CA TYR A 54 -10.31 -0.29 -12.31
C TYR A 54 -9.30 0.81 -11.96
N ASP A 55 -9.27 1.17 -10.68
CA ASP A 55 -8.43 2.25 -10.15
C ASP A 55 -7.24 1.72 -9.34
N SER A 56 -7.35 0.49 -8.84
CA SER A 56 -6.37 -0.18 -7.99
C SER A 56 -6.37 -1.69 -8.19
N THR A 57 -5.37 -2.36 -7.62
CA THR A 57 -5.37 -3.83 -7.49
C THR A 57 -5.29 -4.26 -6.04
N THR A 58 -5.71 -5.49 -5.76
CA THR A 58 -5.74 -6.05 -4.41
C THR A 58 -5.30 -7.52 -4.40
N ASP A 59 -4.91 -8.01 -3.23
CA ASP A 59 -4.76 -9.45 -2.94
C ASP A 59 -6.09 -10.14 -2.58
N GLY A 60 -7.18 -9.37 -2.50
CA GLY A 60 -8.50 -9.83 -2.06
C GLY A 60 -8.64 -9.97 -0.54
N LYS A 61 -7.64 -9.51 0.23
CA LYS A 61 -7.61 -9.59 1.69
C LYS A 61 -7.16 -8.26 2.30
N ASN A 62 -5.84 -8.07 2.43
CA ASN A 62 -5.25 -7.03 3.26
C ASN A 62 -4.47 -5.98 2.49
N ILE A 63 -4.26 -6.15 1.19
CA ILE A 63 -3.40 -5.30 0.38
C ILE A 63 -4.22 -4.59 -0.70
N PHE A 64 -3.92 -3.31 -0.87
CA PHE A 64 -4.29 -2.54 -2.04
C PHE A 64 -3.05 -1.90 -2.65
N VAL A 65 -3.00 -1.85 -3.99
CA VAL A 65 -1.92 -1.25 -4.76
C VAL A 65 -2.48 -0.09 -5.57
N THR A 66 -1.90 1.10 -5.38
CA THR A 66 -2.19 2.29 -6.18
C THR A 66 -1.09 2.51 -7.23
N TYR A 67 -1.44 3.20 -8.31
CA TYR A 67 -0.58 3.35 -9.49
C TYR A 67 -0.28 4.82 -9.84
N HIS A 68 -0.90 5.76 -9.14
CA HIS A 68 -0.68 7.20 -9.30
C HIS A 68 -0.30 7.86 -7.98
N ASP A 69 0.66 8.79 -8.03
CA ASP A 69 1.19 9.47 -6.83
C ASP A 69 0.11 10.26 -6.08
N ALA A 70 -0.83 10.87 -6.81
CA ALA A 70 -1.92 11.65 -6.24
C ALA A 70 -3.05 10.79 -5.63
N GLN A 71 -3.01 9.45 -5.74
CA GLN A 71 -4.02 8.57 -5.12
C GLN A 71 -3.84 8.40 -3.61
N ALA A 72 -2.70 8.81 -3.05
CA ALA A 72 -2.43 8.66 -1.63
C ALA A 72 -2.00 10.00 -1.01
N TYR A 73 -2.66 10.37 0.07
CA TYR A 73 -2.28 11.51 0.91
C TYR A 73 -1.76 10.98 2.25
N ALA A 74 -0.45 11.11 2.47
CA ALA A 74 0.18 10.76 3.73
C ALA A 74 -0.25 11.75 4.81
N GLU A 75 -1.13 11.31 5.72
CA GLU A 75 -1.72 12.17 6.74
C GLU A 75 -0.85 12.22 8.00
N TYR A 76 -0.26 11.09 8.38
CA TYR A 76 0.63 10.99 9.54
C TYR A 76 1.81 10.08 9.25
N LEU A 77 2.95 10.40 9.86
CA LEU A 77 4.08 9.50 10.03
C LEU A 77 4.11 9.04 11.49
N ILE A 78 3.86 7.77 11.71
CA ILE A 78 3.91 7.13 13.03
C ILE A 78 5.31 6.56 13.22
N VAL A 79 5.97 6.97 14.31
CA VAL A 79 7.27 6.44 14.74
C VAL A 79 7.09 5.65 16.03
N TYR A 80 7.51 4.40 16.03
CA TYR A 80 7.35 3.47 17.15
C TYR A 80 8.51 2.46 17.20
N LYS A 81 8.51 1.50 18.13
CA LYS A 81 9.53 0.46 18.25
C LYS A 81 8.91 -0.92 18.11
#